data_AF-A0A2Z2NWB0-F1
#
_entry.id   AF-A0A2Z2NWB0-F1
#
_cell.length_a   1.000
_cell.length_b   1.000
_cell.length_c   1.000
_cell.angle_alpha   90.00
_cell.angle_beta   90.00
_cell.angle_gamma   90.00
#
_symmetry.space_group_name_H-M   'P 1'
#
loop_
_entity.id
_entity.type
_entity.pdbx_description
1 polymer ?
#
loop_
_entity_poly.entity_id
_entity_poly.type
_entity_poly.pdbx_seq_one_letter_code
_entity_poly.pdbx_strand_id
1 'polypeptide(L)'
;MPLFRLMPLWLLLASSLHCAEGLAATSADTPWQIVTTSDDSTAVDRHEAAAVVVDGLYYLLGGRSARPVEVYDPVSNRWRVIGDPPMELHHFQPVAIGSKIYALAAFTCCYPDEPSVSTIYVFDTVTETWSTDGTMPSGRVRGSAAAVVFDGEIYVLGGNTKGHAGGAVNWFDRYDPVSKDWDILPNAPHARDHFAAVVVDGRLVAAAGRTTEQPNPFTNAVKATDIYNFSTNTWSVGKDIPTVRAGALAAAAGNEVLVAGGEINTSSEALSTTEAYDVTADSWRSLKSLNTGRHSGGGAVIGSQWHLVAGSNVTGGGGEMDSHEMLELGTDTDSDGDGLIDVAETSIYNTDPLDPDSDGDGANDGDEVDAGSDPNQVDSDDDGLSDGEEINTHGTSPVIVDTDEDGLGDGAEVLIWESDPLKRDSDDDGLADADEVERGTDINVADSDSDGLSDSEEIIAGTDPLKSDTDDDGLNDSEDPEPLTPQSVEPTEPVEPTNPTEPTDPTTPVEPTEPTEVVTGGNGGGALTWLLAVLAIVGVNRRRRISGAIVAK
;
A
#
# COMPACT_ATOMS: atom_id res chain seq x y z
N MET A 1 -67.61 13.43 -17.29
CA MET A 1 -67.84 12.36 -16.30
C MET A 1 -67.79 11.02 -17.01
N PRO A 2 -67.31 9.95 -16.37
CA PRO A 2 -66.11 9.80 -15.53
C PRO A 2 -64.98 9.14 -16.39
N LEU A 3 -63.81 8.72 -15.92
CA LEU A 3 -63.29 8.52 -14.56
C LEU A 3 -62.03 9.37 -14.31
N PHE A 4 -61.93 9.95 -13.11
CA PHE A 4 -60.64 10.22 -12.49
C PHE A 4 -60.15 8.92 -11.82
N ARG A 5 -58.87 8.58 -11.98
CA ARG A 5 -58.21 7.55 -11.16
C ARG A 5 -57.44 8.28 -10.07
N LEU A 6 -57.83 8.08 -8.81
CA LEU A 6 -57.08 8.56 -7.65
C LEU A 6 -55.80 7.73 -7.50
N MET A 7 -54.65 8.38 -7.43
CA MET A 7 -53.45 7.80 -6.81
C MET A 7 -53.35 8.35 -5.37
N PRO A 8 -53.00 7.51 -4.38
CA PRO A 8 -52.83 7.98 -3.01
C PRO A 8 -51.55 8.81 -2.87
N LEU A 9 -51.66 10.01 -2.33
CA LEU A 9 -50.51 10.82 -1.94
C LEU A 9 -49.92 10.25 -0.65
N TRP A 10 -48.90 9.40 -0.78
CA TRP A 10 -48.09 8.97 0.36
C TRP A 10 -47.16 10.11 0.76
N LEU A 11 -47.53 10.80 1.86
CA LEU A 11 -46.72 11.85 2.45
C LEU A 11 -45.61 11.23 3.31
N LEU A 12 -44.54 10.76 2.66
CA LEU A 12 -43.31 10.38 3.35
C LEU A 12 -42.65 11.64 3.93
N LEU A 13 -42.84 11.87 5.23
CA LEU A 13 -41.89 12.66 6.00
C LEU A 13 -40.62 11.79 6.18
N ALA A 14 -39.75 11.82 5.17
CA ALA A 14 -38.36 11.50 5.38
C ALA A 14 -37.75 12.62 6.23
N SER A 15 -37.76 12.43 7.56
CA SER A 15 -36.97 13.26 8.47
C SER A 15 -35.51 12.86 8.34
N SER A 16 -34.87 13.31 7.26
CA SER A 16 -33.43 13.16 7.02
C SER A 16 -32.65 14.03 8.00
N LEU A 17 -32.62 13.57 9.25
CA LEU A 17 -31.70 14.05 10.27
C LEU A 17 -30.33 13.46 9.90
N HIS A 18 -29.66 14.05 8.92
CA HIS A 18 -28.24 13.83 8.74
C HIS A 18 -27.58 14.33 10.03
N CYS A 19 -27.09 13.41 10.86
CA CYS A 19 -25.86 13.72 11.57
C CYS A 19 -24.83 14.02 10.48
N ALA A 20 -24.36 15.26 10.44
CA ALA A 20 -23.01 15.48 9.96
C ALA A 20 -22.12 15.10 11.14
N GLU A 21 -21.83 13.80 11.27
CA GLU A 21 -20.65 13.37 12.03
C GLU A 21 -19.46 14.11 11.41
N GLY A 22 -18.71 14.82 12.25
CA GLY A 22 -17.74 15.81 11.81
C GLY A 22 -16.33 15.25 11.89
N LEU A 23 -15.72 15.00 10.73
CA LEU A 23 -14.29 14.65 10.54
C LEU A 23 -13.44 15.38 11.60
N ALA A 24 -12.65 14.63 12.38
CA ALA A 24 -12.18 15.11 13.68
C ALA A 24 -11.09 16.21 13.54
N ALA A 25 -11.51 17.47 13.58
CA ALA A 25 -10.64 18.63 13.40
C ALA A 25 -9.40 18.62 14.33
N THR A 26 -8.20 18.70 13.74
CA THR A 26 -6.89 18.57 14.42
C THR A 26 -6.81 19.38 15.71
N SER A 27 -6.56 18.76 16.86
CA SER A 27 -6.62 19.46 18.16
C SER A 27 -5.67 20.67 18.22
N ALA A 28 -6.19 21.81 18.69
CA ALA A 28 -5.45 23.08 18.70
C ALA A 28 -4.18 23.05 19.59
N ASP A 29 -4.11 22.11 20.53
CA ASP A 29 -3.00 21.96 21.47
C ASP A 29 -1.97 20.90 21.06
N THR A 30 -2.23 20.09 20.03
CA THR A 30 -1.34 19.00 19.57
C THR A 30 0.08 19.54 19.29
N PRO A 31 1.12 18.99 19.93
CA PRO A 31 2.48 19.46 19.73
C PRO A 31 3.05 18.98 18.40
N TRP A 32 3.81 19.85 17.73
CA TRP A 32 4.76 19.41 16.73
C TRP A 32 5.86 18.58 17.39
N GLN A 33 6.13 17.38 16.85
CA GLN A 33 7.19 16.50 17.31
C GLN A 33 8.40 16.63 16.38
N ILE A 34 9.61 16.49 16.92
CA ILE A 34 10.82 16.41 16.10
C ILE A 34 11.00 14.94 15.73
N VAL A 35 11.12 14.65 14.43
CA VAL A 35 11.41 13.28 13.95
C VAL A 35 12.92 13.05 14.03
N THR A 36 13.32 11.89 14.55
CA THR A 36 14.70 11.42 14.56
C THR A 36 14.75 9.98 14.04
N THR A 37 15.60 9.76 13.05
CA THR A 37 15.78 8.48 12.34
C THR A 37 16.45 7.41 13.19
N SER A 38 16.32 6.15 12.78
CA SER A 38 16.88 4.98 13.46
C SER A 38 18.41 4.86 13.35
N ASP A 39 19.04 5.69 12.50
CA ASP A 39 20.46 5.66 12.15
C ASP A 39 21.13 7.05 12.08
N ASP A 40 20.50 8.09 12.66
CA ASP A 40 20.91 9.50 12.58
C ASP A 40 20.96 10.09 11.14
N SER A 41 20.36 9.45 10.13
CA SER A 41 20.22 10.02 8.78
C SER A 41 19.29 11.23 8.74
N THR A 42 19.67 12.28 8.01
CA THR A 42 18.82 13.44 7.71
C THR A 42 18.84 13.77 6.22
N ALA A 43 17.81 14.47 5.75
CA ALA A 43 17.78 15.01 4.39
C ALA A 43 18.83 16.13 4.20
N VAL A 44 19.37 16.28 3.00
CA VAL A 44 20.27 17.38 2.63
C VAL A 44 19.58 18.73 2.81
N ASP A 45 20.24 19.64 3.53
CA ASP A 45 19.77 20.97 3.90
C ASP A 45 19.34 21.82 2.70
N ARG A 46 18.07 22.23 2.64
CA ARG A 46 17.52 22.88 1.43
C ARG A 46 16.37 23.83 1.69
N HIS A 47 16.21 24.84 0.83
CA HIS A 47 14.99 25.67 0.75
C HIS A 47 14.51 25.83 -0.70
N GLU A 48 13.25 26.26 -0.85
CA GLU A 48 12.46 26.25 -2.10
C GLU A 48 12.29 24.84 -2.69
N ALA A 49 12.21 23.87 -1.76
CA ALA A 49 12.03 22.45 -2.01
C ALA A 49 10.55 22.08 -2.17
N ALA A 50 10.32 20.82 -2.51
CA ALA A 50 9.04 20.21 -2.83
C ALA A 50 8.93 18.86 -2.10
N ALA A 51 7.74 18.46 -1.63
CA ALA A 51 7.53 17.09 -1.16
C ALA A 51 6.13 16.56 -1.48
N VAL A 52 6.03 15.24 -1.61
CA VAL A 52 4.80 14.47 -1.82
C VAL A 52 4.97 13.08 -1.21
N VAL A 53 3.87 12.39 -0.92
CA VAL A 53 3.88 10.98 -0.49
C VAL A 53 3.37 10.11 -1.63
N VAL A 54 4.01 8.97 -1.82
CA VAL A 54 3.67 7.92 -2.80
C VAL A 54 3.95 6.59 -2.11
N ASP A 55 2.99 5.66 -2.15
CA ASP A 55 3.13 4.29 -1.64
C ASP A 55 3.71 4.25 -0.19
N GLY A 56 3.13 5.06 0.72
CA GLY A 56 3.56 5.23 2.12
C GLY A 56 4.86 6.01 2.34
N LEU A 57 5.67 6.23 1.29
CA LEU A 57 7.00 6.85 1.37
C LEU A 57 6.96 8.36 1.10
N TYR A 58 7.74 9.14 1.85
CA TYR A 58 7.83 10.60 1.71
C TYR A 58 8.99 10.99 0.80
N TYR A 59 8.70 11.62 -0.33
CA TYR A 59 9.71 12.05 -1.30
C TYR A 59 9.96 13.55 -1.17
N LEU A 60 11.23 13.93 -0.96
CA LEU A 60 11.74 15.29 -0.93
C LEU A 60 12.50 15.59 -2.23
N LEU A 61 12.01 16.57 -3.00
CA LEU A 61 12.50 16.90 -4.34
C LEU A 61 12.96 18.36 -4.42
N GLY A 62 13.91 18.63 -5.30
CA GLY A 62 14.30 20.00 -5.68
C GLY A 62 14.82 20.86 -4.52
N GLY A 63 14.66 22.17 -4.66
CA GLY A 63 15.33 23.19 -3.84
C GLY A 63 16.37 23.94 -4.65
N ARG A 64 16.95 25.01 -4.09
CA ARG A 64 18.03 25.75 -4.79
C ARG A 64 19.28 24.88 -4.97
N SER A 65 19.95 25.07 -6.12
CA SER A 65 20.94 24.15 -6.70
C SER A 65 20.33 22.82 -7.19
N ALA A 66 21.11 22.01 -7.91
CA ALA A 66 20.71 20.63 -8.22
C ALA A 66 20.80 19.78 -6.93
N ARG A 67 19.66 19.63 -6.23
CA ARG A 67 19.53 18.80 -5.02
C ARG A 67 18.97 17.41 -5.39
N PRO A 68 19.48 16.31 -4.81
CA PRO A 68 18.96 14.97 -5.09
C PRO A 68 17.49 14.82 -4.65
N VAL A 69 16.81 13.85 -5.27
CA VAL A 69 15.62 13.23 -4.70
C VAL A 69 16.06 12.40 -3.50
N GLU A 70 15.46 12.68 -2.36
CA GLU A 70 15.62 11.93 -1.12
C GLU A 70 14.27 11.36 -0.71
N VAL A 71 14.26 10.14 -0.21
CA VAL A 71 13.04 9.49 0.32
C VAL A 71 13.22 9.20 1.81
N TYR A 72 12.20 9.51 2.59
CA TYR A 72 12.04 9.05 3.96
C TYR A 72 11.05 7.90 4.01
N ASP A 73 11.52 6.80 4.59
CA ASP A 73 10.77 5.60 4.87
C ASP A 73 10.38 5.61 6.36
N PRO A 74 9.08 5.66 6.72
CA PRO A 74 8.64 5.67 8.11
C PRO A 74 8.79 4.31 8.80
N VAL A 75 8.75 3.20 8.05
CA VAL A 75 8.80 1.83 8.58
C VAL A 75 10.22 1.47 9.02
N SER A 76 11.24 1.74 8.18
CA SER A 76 12.64 1.65 8.63
C SER A 76 13.11 2.89 9.43
N ASN A 77 12.34 3.98 9.38
CA ASN A 77 12.62 5.30 9.96
C ASN A 77 14.00 5.84 9.50
N ARG A 78 14.18 6.02 8.18
CA ARG A 78 15.46 6.43 7.55
C ARG A 78 15.30 7.28 6.31
N TRP A 79 16.31 8.09 6.03
CA TRP A 79 16.48 8.81 4.76
C TRP A 79 17.38 8.04 3.78
N ARG A 80 17.02 8.05 2.49
CA ARG A 80 17.84 7.53 1.37
C ARG A 80 17.93 8.55 0.24
N VAL A 81 19.12 8.73 -0.35
CA VAL A 81 19.29 9.41 -1.64
C VAL A 81 18.99 8.40 -2.75
N ILE A 82 18.09 8.75 -3.67
CA ILE A 82 17.59 7.81 -4.71
C ILE A 82 17.68 8.34 -6.15
N GLY A 83 17.96 9.63 -6.38
CA GLY A 83 18.17 10.10 -7.76
C GLY A 83 18.70 11.53 -7.90
N ASP A 84 19.60 11.75 -8.85
CA ASP A 84 20.02 13.08 -9.26
C ASP A 84 18.94 13.76 -10.13
N PRO A 85 18.66 15.07 -9.95
CA PRO A 85 17.65 15.76 -10.74
C PRO A 85 18.18 16.10 -12.16
N PRO A 86 17.31 16.24 -13.17
CA PRO A 86 17.72 16.57 -14.53
C PRO A 86 18.26 18.01 -14.67
N MET A 87 17.92 18.89 -13.72
CA MET A 87 18.44 20.25 -13.54
C MET A 87 18.10 20.77 -12.14
N GLU A 88 18.56 21.96 -11.79
CA GLU A 88 18.02 22.71 -10.64
C GLU A 88 16.51 22.97 -10.86
N LEU A 89 15.66 22.55 -9.92
CA LEU A 89 14.22 22.77 -9.91
C LEU A 89 13.82 23.28 -8.51
N HIS A 90 13.23 24.47 -8.43
CA HIS A 90 12.84 25.11 -7.16
C HIS A 90 11.54 25.90 -7.28
N HIS A 91 10.93 26.21 -6.14
CA HIS A 91 9.62 26.87 -6.04
C HIS A 91 8.55 26.17 -6.90
N PHE A 92 8.20 24.93 -6.54
CA PHE A 92 7.05 24.22 -7.11
C PHE A 92 6.37 23.38 -6.04
N GLN A 93 5.06 23.18 -6.21
CA GLN A 93 4.35 22.11 -5.53
C GLN A 93 4.38 20.86 -6.44
N PRO A 94 4.87 19.71 -5.97
CA PRO A 94 4.79 18.46 -6.71
C PRO A 94 3.38 17.85 -6.55
N VAL A 95 3.02 16.94 -7.45
CA VAL A 95 1.85 16.07 -7.30
C VAL A 95 2.18 14.66 -7.74
N ALA A 96 1.46 13.65 -7.25
CA ALA A 96 1.64 12.26 -7.63
C ALA A 96 0.37 11.68 -8.28
N ILE A 97 0.56 10.75 -9.22
CA ILE A 97 -0.50 9.92 -9.82
C ILE A 97 0.08 8.51 -9.99
N GLY A 98 -0.31 7.59 -9.10
CA GLY A 98 0.42 6.34 -8.88
C GLY A 98 1.91 6.61 -8.60
N SER A 99 2.79 5.74 -9.10
CA SER A 99 4.25 5.84 -8.97
C SER A 99 4.92 7.07 -9.61
N LYS A 100 4.18 8.07 -10.09
CA LYS A 100 4.71 9.17 -10.91
C LYS A 100 4.56 10.52 -10.22
N ILE A 101 5.68 11.09 -9.81
CA ILE A 101 5.78 12.41 -9.19
C ILE A 101 6.05 13.46 -10.28
N TYR A 102 5.08 14.34 -10.51
CA TYR A 102 5.12 15.41 -11.50
C TYR A 102 5.74 16.69 -10.90
N ALA A 103 6.89 17.08 -11.42
CA ALA A 103 7.54 18.36 -11.18
C ALA A 103 7.23 19.32 -12.34
N LEU A 104 6.29 20.23 -12.11
CA LEU A 104 5.83 21.25 -13.05
C LEU A 104 5.67 22.62 -12.39
N ALA A 105 5.62 23.67 -13.21
CA ALA A 105 5.50 25.06 -12.75
C ALA A 105 6.56 25.48 -11.72
N ALA A 106 7.80 25.01 -11.94
CA ALA A 106 9.00 25.36 -11.19
C ALA A 106 9.73 26.58 -11.78
N PHE A 107 10.58 27.20 -10.96
CA PHE A 107 11.71 28.00 -11.43
C PHE A 107 12.98 27.15 -11.50
N THR A 108 13.98 27.67 -12.22
CA THR A 108 15.36 27.17 -12.24
C THR A 108 16.31 28.36 -12.21
N CYS A 109 17.60 28.17 -11.88
CA CYS A 109 18.60 29.24 -11.87
C CYS A 109 18.15 30.45 -11.01
N CYS A 110 18.34 31.66 -11.51
CA CYS A 110 19.15 32.59 -10.74
C CYS A 110 18.44 33.89 -10.37
N TYR A 111 18.37 34.15 -9.06
CA TYR A 111 17.77 35.35 -8.47
C TYR A 111 18.35 36.66 -9.05
N PRO A 112 17.52 37.68 -9.36
CA PRO A 112 16.06 37.72 -9.20
C PRO A 112 15.28 37.26 -10.43
N ASP A 113 15.86 37.30 -11.64
CA ASP A 113 15.19 37.02 -12.91
C ASP A 113 15.14 35.52 -13.23
N GLU A 114 14.61 34.72 -12.30
CA GLU A 114 14.65 33.24 -12.33
C GLU A 114 13.77 32.69 -13.47
N PRO A 115 14.32 31.96 -14.46
CA PRO A 115 13.53 31.39 -15.54
C PRO A 115 12.51 30.34 -15.06
N SER A 116 11.27 30.47 -15.53
CA SER A 116 10.24 29.44 -15.38
C SER A 116 10.53 28.22 -16.26
N VAL A 117 10.37 27.03 -15.71
CA VAL A 117 10.57 25.76 -16.42
C VAL A 117 9.30 25.40 -17.20
N SER A 118 9.40 25.31 -18.53
CA SER A 118 8.27 24.93 -19.39
C SER A 118 8.02 23.42 -19.45
N THR A 119 9.05 22.61 -19.18
CA THR A 119 9.01 21.15 -19.26
C THR A 119 8.34 20.57 -18.02
N ILE A 120 7.49 19.57 -18.21
CA ILE A 120 6.95 18.73 -17.14
C ILE A 120 7.95 17.59 -16.95
N TYR A 121 8.67 17.61 -15.84
CA TYR A 121 9.56 16.53 -15.44
C TYR A 121 8.79 15.54 -14.56
N VAL A 122 9.05 14.25 -14.72
CA VAL A 122 8.42 13.20 -13.91
C VAL A 122 9.50 12.32 -13.31
N PHE A 123 9.47 12.16 -11.99
CA PHE A 123 10.23 11.12 -11.30
C PHE A 123 9.32 9.90 -11.11
N ASP A 124 9.83 8.73 -11.44
CA ASP A 124 9.12 7.46 -11.35
C ASP A 124 9.68 6.68 -10.15
N THR A 125 8.85 6.43 -9.13
CA THR A 125 9.28 5.90 -7.82
C THR A 125 9.72 4.44 -7.87
N VAL A 126 9.17 3.65 -8.80
CA VAL A 126 9.49 2.23 -8.98
C VAL A 126 10.83 2.04 -9.71
N THR A 127 11.13 2.88 -10.69
CA THR A 127 12.41 2.81 -11.43
C THR A 127 13.52 3.69 -10.85
N GLU A 128 13.19 4.57 -9.90
CA GLU A 128 14.04 5.66 -9.38
C GLU A 128 14.64 6.56 -10.50
N THR A 129 13.91 6.76 -11.62
CA THR A 129 14.40 7.55 -12.77
C THR A 129 13.57 8.80 -13.10
N TRP A 130 14.25 9.79 -13.70
CA TRP A 130 13.62 10.99 -14.25
C TRP A 130 13.32 10.87 -15.74
N SER A 131 12.14 11.34 -16.14
CA SER A 131 11.65 11.43 -17.52
C SER A 131 10.99 12.79 -17.81
N THR A 132 10.49 13.00 -19.02
CA THR A 132 9.73 14.21 -19.40
C THR A 132 8.39 13.85 -20.03
N ASP A 133 7.32 14.43 -19.51
CA ASP A 133 5.95 14.04 -19.84
C ASP A 133 5.32 14.93 -20.93
N GLY A 134 5.62 16.23 -20.88
CA GLY A 134 5.06 17.23 -21.77
C GLY A 134 5.66 18.63 -21.55
N THR A 135 5.01 19.67 -22.07
CA THR A 135 5.40 21.07 -21.83
C THR A 135 4.18 21.97 -21.65
N MET A 136 4.25 22.91 -20.72
CA MET A 136 3.25 23.99 -20.57
C MET A 136 3.10 24.80 -21.87
N PRO A 137 1.89 25.26 -22.22
CA PRO A 137 1.67 26.17 -23.34
C PRO A 137 2.52 27.44 -23.21
N SER A 138 3.09 27.93 -24.31
CA SER A 138 4.05 29.04 -24.29
C SER A 138 3.52 30.38 -23.73
N GLY A 139 2.19 30.54 -23.67
CA GLY A 139 1.51 31.66 -23.02
C GLY A 139 1.11 31.42 -21.55
N ARG A 140 1.47 30.26 -20.97
CA ARG A 140 1.09 29.82 -19.60
C ARG A 140 2.27 29.38 -18.73
N VAL A 141 3.49 29.29 -19.28
CA VAL A 141 4.73 28.97 -18.55
C VAL A 141 4.94 29.93 -17.36
N ARG A 142 5.19 29.37 -16.18
CA ARG A 142 5.36 30.06 -14.89
C ARG A 142 6.12 29.19 -13.88
N GLY A 143 6.66 29.81 -12.84
CA GLY A 143 7.22 29.14 -11.65
C GLY A 143 6.45 29.51 -10.38
N SER A 144 6.71 28.87 -9.24
CA SER A 144 6.12 29.19 -7.93
C SER A 144 4.59 29.18 -7.90
N ALA A 145 4.00 28.28 -8.69
CA ALA A 145 2.57 27.97 -8.68
C ALA A 145 2.28 26.83 -7.69
N ALA A 146 1.05 26.81 -7.18
CA ALA A 146 0.50 25.62 -6.53
C ALA A 146 0.01 24.61 -7.59
N ALA A 147 0.03 23.34 -7.26
CA ALA A 147 -0.47 22.25 -8.09
C ALA A 147 -1.21 21.22 -7.23
N VAL A 148 -2.33 20.72 -7.72
CA VAL A 148 -3.10 19.63 -7.07
C VAL A 148 -3.56 18.63 -8.11
N VAL A 149 -3.82 17.39 -7.69
CA VAL A 149 -4.54 16.39 -8.49
C VAL A 149 -6.01 16.38 -8.07
N PHE A 150 -6.90 16.23 -9.06
CA PHE A 150 -8.31 15.95 -8.85
C PHE A 150 -8.84 15.18 -10.06
N ASP A 151 -9.61 14.11 -9.86
CA ASP A 151 -10.19 13.28 -10.93
C ASP A 151 -9.15 12.81 -11.99
N GLY A 152 -7.94 12.43 -11.53
CA GLY A 152 -6.81 12.01 -12.38
C GLY A 152 -6.08 13.14 -13.14
N GLU A 153 -6.56 14.38 -13.07
CA GLU A 153 -6.00 15.53 -13.79
C GLU A 153 -5.18 16.46 -12.87
N ILE A 154 -4.17 17.13 -13.43
CA ILE A 154 -3.31 18.07 -12.69
C ILE A 154 -3.77 19.51 -12.90
N TYR A 155 -4.16 20.18 -11.82
CA TYR A 155 -4.63 21.57 -11.82
C TYR A 155 -3.54 22.50 -11.27
N VAL A 156 -3.12 23.48 -12.07
CA VAL A 156 -2.03 24.43 -11.74
C VAL A 156 -2.57 25.83 -11.50
N LEU A 157 -2.35 26.36 -10.29
CA LEU A 157 -2.91 27.62 -9.82
C LEU A 157 -1.86 28.68 -9.52
N GLY A 158 -2.13 29.92 -9.94
CA GLY A 158 -1.29 31.07 -9.63
C GLY A 158 0.07 30.96 -10.30
N GLY A 159 1.13 31.32 -9.59
CA GLY A 159 2.50 31.33 -10.07
C GLY A 159 2.96 32.70 -10.54
N ASN A 160 4.19 32.75 -11.03
CA ASN A 160 4.90 33.97 -11.42
C ASN A 160 5.76 33.71 -12.67
N THR A 161 5.85 34.72 -13.54
CA THR A 161 6.43 34.62 -14.88
C THR A 161 7.89 35.10 -15.03
N LYS A 162 8.53 35.60 -13.95
CA LYS A 162 9.92 36.14 -13.98
C LYS A 162 10.68 35.96 -12.66
N GLY A 163 10.34 34.98 -11.84
CA GLY A 163 10.99 34.78 -10.55
C GLY A 163 10.75 35.93 -9.58
N HIS A 164 11.74 36.18 -8.73
CA HIS A 164 11.80 37.30 -7.83
C HIS A 164 11.85 38.68 -8.50
N ALA A 165 12.00 38.79 -9.84
CA ALA A 165 11.77 40.03 -10.56
C ALA A 165 10.28 40.42 -10.62
N GLY A 166 9.40 39.42 -10.48
CA GLY A 166 7.95 39.59 -10.30
C GLY A 166 7.11 39.37 -11.56
N GLY A 167 5.81 39.60 -11.43
CA GLY A 167 4.84 39.20 -12.45
C GLY A 167 4.10 37.92 -12.05
N ALA A 168 3.64 37.89 -10.80
CA ALA A 168 2.62 36.99 -10.31
C ALA A 168 1.35 37.02 -11.18
N VAL A 169 0.70 35.88 -11.35
CA VAL A 169 -0.50 35.70 -12.15
C VAL A 169 -1.62 35.04 -11.36
N ASN A 170 -2.86 35.21 -11.81
CA ASN A 170 -4.05 34.54 -11.28
C ASN A 170 -4.51 33.39 -12.19
N TRP A 171 -3.57 32.80 -12.94
CA TRP A 171 -3.87 31.79 -13.95
C TRP A 171 -4.30 30.49 -13.30
N PHE A 172 -5.30 29.86 -13.90
CA PHE A 172 -5.73 28.52 -13.57
C PHE A 172 -5.80 27.73 -14.88
N ASP A 173 -5.07 26.63 -14.93
CA ASP A 173 -4.95 25.77 -16.11
C ASP A 173 -4.94 24.32 -15.63
N ARG A 174 -5.39 23.41 -16.50
CA ARG A 174 -5.51 21.97 -16.23
C ARG A 174 -4.69 21.19 -17.26
N TYR A 175 -4.06 20.12 -16.80
CA TYR A 175 -3.28 19.20 -17.62
C TYR A 175 -3.78 17.77 -17.43
N ASP A 176 -4.13 17.13 -18.54
CA ASP A 176 -4.46 15.70 -18.57
C ASP A 176 -3.18 14.90 -18.86
N PRO A 177 -2.66 14.10 -17.90
CA PRO A 177 -1.47 13.28 -18.10
C PRO A 177 -1.70 12.09 -19.06
N VAL A 178 -2.93 11.79 -19.49
CA VAL A 178 -3.23 10.75 -20.48
C VAL A 178 -3.13 11.30 -21.90
N SER A 179 -3.90 12.35 -22.24
CA SER A 179 -3.84 12.97 -23.58
C SER A 179 -2.64 13.89 -23.82
N LYS A 180 -2.03 14.40 -22.74
CA LYS A 180 -1.02 15.48 -22.74
C LYS A 180 -1.56 16.86 -23.17
N ASP A 181 -2.88 17.03 -23.26
CA ASP A 181 -3.51 18.32 -23.58
C ASP A 181 -3.61 19.25 -22.35
N TRP A 182 -3.73 20.56 -22.63
CA TRP A 182 -3.84 21.62 -21.63
C TRP A 182 -5.11 22.45 -21.83
N ASP A 183 -5.95 22.50 -20.80
CA ASP A 183 -7.14 23.36 -20.75
C ASP A 183 -6.88 24.66 -20.00
N ILE A 184 -7.39 25.76 -20.57
CA ILE A 184 -7.39 27.08 -19.94
C ILE A 184 -8.70 27.24 -19.17
N LEU A 185 -8.62 27.32 -17.85
CA LEU A 185 -9.77 27.45 -16.95
C LEU A 185 -10.04 28.91 -16.59
N PRO A 186 -11.19 29.22 -15.94
CA PRO A 186 -11.43 30.54 -15.38
C PRO A 186 -10.35 30.91 -14.36
N ASN A 187 -9.65 32.02 -14.60
CA ASN A 187 -8.64 32.56 -13.68
C ASN A 187 -9.21 32.80 -12.27
N ALA A 188 -8.35 32.64 -11.26
CA ALA A 188 -8.67 32.85 -9.85
C ALA A 188 -8.92 34.33 -9.49
N PRO A 189 -9.57 34.63 -8.35
CA PRO A 189 -9.86 36.01 -7.95
C PRO A 189 -8.61 36.86 -7.72
N HIS A 190 -7.53 36.27 -7.19
CA HIS A 190 -6.28 36.96 -6.90
C HIS A 190 -5.07 36.34 -7.60
N ALA A 191 -4.06 37.17 -7.91
CA ALA A 191 -2.75 36.69 -8.35
C ALA A 191 -1.91 36.31 -7.12
N ARG A 192 -1.14 35.21 -7.22
CA ARG A 192 -0.47 34.61 -6.05
C ARG A 192 0.74 33.79 -6.49
N ASP A 193 1.86 33.96 -5.80
CA ASP A 193 3.07 33.12 -5.88
C ASP A 193 3.59 32.79 -4.46
N HIS A 194 4.52 31.83 -4.36
CA HIS A 194 5.08 31.31 -3.09
C HIS A 194 4.01 30.81 -2.11
N PHE A 195 3.19 29.86 -2.54
CA PHE A 195 2.14 29.21 -1.76
C PHE A 195 1.94 27.78 -2.22
N ALA A 196 1.37 26.95 -1.34
CA ALA A 196 0.78 25.67 -1.69
C ALA A 196 -0.76 25.77 -1.68
N ALA A 197 -1.43 24.88 -2.40
CA ALA A 197 -2.87 24.68 -2.35
C ALA A 197 -3.19 23.20 -2.14
N VAL A 198 -4.36 22.89 -1.60
CA VAL A 198 -4.80 21.50 -1.35
C VAL A 198 -6.26 21.34 -1.77
N VAL A 199 -6.71 20.09 -1.89
CA VAL A 199 -8.12 19.75 -2.11
C VAL A 199 -8.75 19.28 -0.80
N VAL A 200 -9.93 19.81 -0.48
CA VAL A 200 -10.77 19.43 0.67
C VAL A 200 -12.22 19.44 0.20
N ASP A 201 -12.98 18.36 0.43
CA ASP A 201 -14.42 18.26 0.10
C ASP A 201 -14.79 18.82 -1.30
N GLY A 202 -14.15 18.26 -2.34
CA GLY A 202 -14.36 18.64 -3.74
C GLY A 202 -13.98 20.09 -4.09
N ARG A 203 -13.12 20.74 -3.29
CA ARG A 203 -12.69 22.13 -3.48
C ARG A 203 -11.19 22.30 -3.39
N LEU A 204 -10.58 22.93 -4.39
CA LEU A 204 -9.22 23.44 -4.29
C LEU A 204 -9.24 24.72 -3.45
N VAL A 205 -8.45 24.77 -2.38
CA VAL A 205 -8.34 25.92 -1.48
C VAL A 205 -6.91 26.45 -1.46
N ALA A 206 -6.76 27.78 -1.64
CA ALA A 206 -5.48 28.47 -1.71
C ALA A 206 -5.43 29.68 -0.77
N ALA A 207 -4.57 29.59 0.25
CA ALA A 207 -4.29 30.66 1.22
C ALA A 207 -2.82 31.12 1.12
N ALA A 208 -2.42 32.08 1.95
CA ALA A 208 -1.04 32.60 2.01
C ALA A 208 -0.48 33.08 0.64
N GLY A 209 0.84 33.16 0.50
CA GLY A 209 1.53 33.61 -0.70
C GLY A 209 1.62 35.13 -0.82
N ARG A 210 2.21 35.59 -1.93
CA ARG A 210 2.42 37.02 -2.22
C ARG A 210 2.22 37.33 -3.71
N THR A 211 2.26 38.61 -4.07
CA THR A 211 2.49 39.05 -5.45
C THR A 211 3.89 39.63 -5.56
N THR A 212 4.89 38.78 -5.85
CA THR A 212 6.29 39.18 -5.85
C THR A 212 6.56 40.29 -6.89
N GLU A 213 7.26 41.35 -6.48
CA GLU A 213 7.63 42.51 -7.32
C GLU A 213 8.90 43.22 -6.80
N GLN A 214 9.84 43.57 -7.69
CA GLN A 214 11.02 44.37 -7.32
C GLN A 214 10.67 45.87 -7.18
N PRO A 215 11.28 46.61 -6.23
CA PRO A 215 12.45 46.25 -5.43
C PRO A 215 12.16 45.56 -4.09
N ASN A 216 10.90 45.15 -3.84
CA ASN A 216 10.41 44.76 -2.51
C ASN A 216 9.71 43.37 -2.56
N PRO A 217 10.39 42.29 -2.97
CA PRO A 217 9.73 41.02 -3.31
C PRO A 217 8.84 40.44 -2.19
N PHE A 218 9.20 40.68 -0.92
CA PHE A 218 8.53 40.11 0.25
C PHE A 218 7.31 40.91 0.77
N THR A 219 7.00 42.09 0.25
CA THR A 219 6.05 43.03 0.93
C THR A 219 4.57 42.81 0.61
N ASN A 220 4.25 42.01 -0.40
CA ASN A 220 2.93 42.01 -1.03
C ASN A 220 2.15 40.72 -0.71
N ALA A 221 2.10 40.30 0.56
CA ALA A 221 1.42 39.07 0.97
C ALA A 221 -0.10 39.11 0.68
N VAL A 222 -0.64 38.01 0.14
CA VAL A 222 -2.06 37.86 -0.21
C VAL A 222 -2.84 37.41 1.01
N LYS A 223 -3.93 38.11 1.31
CA LYS A 223 -4.79 37.82 2.47
C LYS A 223 -5.90 36.82 2.18
N ALA A 224 -6.57 37.03 1.05
CA ALA A 224 -7.75 36.28 0.68
C ALA A 224 -7.48 34.77 0.58
N THR A 225 -8.47 33.97 0.95
CA THR A 225 -8.49 32.53 0.70
C THR A 225 -9.29 32.30 -0.58
N ASP A 226 -8.63 31.95 -1.68
CA ASP A 226 -9.32 31.65 -2.93
C ASP A 226 -9.77 30.18 -2.93
N ILE A 227 -11.01 29.92 -3.34
CA ILE A 227 -11.60 28.57 -3.30
C ILE A 227 -12.22 28.27 -4.66
N TYR A 228 -11.84 27.16 -5.29
CA TYR A 228 -12.47 26.65 -6.51
C TYR A 228 -13.27 25.39 -6.18
N ASN A 229 -14.56 25.40 -6.47
CA ASN A 229 -15.42 24.22 -6.34
C ASN A 229 -15.48 23.50 -7.69
N PHE A 230 -14.97 22.26 -7.74
CA PHE A 230 -14.92 21.46 -8.97
C PHE A 230 -16.33 21.09 -9.47
N SER A 231 -17.27 20.76 -8.57
CA SER A 231 -18.65 20.39 -8.94
C SER A 231 -19.43 21.52 -9.64
N THR A 232 -19.14 22.79 -9.30
CA THR A 232 -19.80 23.96 -9.91
C THR A 232 -18.93 24.68 -10.94
N ASN A 233 -17.64 24.34 -11.02
CA ASN A 233 -16.63 25.01 -11.84
C ASN A 233 -16.52 26.53 -11.58
N THR A 234 -16.65 26.95 -10.32
CA THR A 234 -16.65 28.37 -9.91
C THR A 234 -15.69 28.69 -8.78
N TRP A 235 -15.06 29.87 -8.89
CA TRP A 235 -14.33 30.50 -7.80
C TRP A 235 -15.25 31.22 -6.81
N SER A 236 -14.92 31.10 -5.53
CA SER A 236 -15.35 31.98 -4.44
C SER A 236 -14.13 32.51 -3.68
N VAL A 237 -14.36 33.43 -2.74
CA VAL A 237 -13.34 33.96 -1.83
C VAL A 237 -13.85 33.75 -0.41
N GLY A 238 -13.12 32.92 0.35
CA GLY A 238 -13.29 32.76 1.79
C GLY A 238 -12.51 33.80 2.59
N LYS A 239 -12.61 33.67 3.91
CA LYS A 239 -12.05 34.61 4.89
C LYS A 239 -10.54 34.79 4.78
N ASP A 240 -10.10 36.03 4.96
CA ASP A 240 -8.67 36.40 5.03
C ASP A 240 -7.91 35.56 6.05
N ILE A 241 -6.71 35.06 5.68
CA ILE A 241 -5.77 34.41 6.60
C ILE A 241 -5.36 35.39 7.73
N PRO A 242 -5.39 35.00 9.03
CA PRO A 242 -5.10 35.93 10.11
C PRO A 242 -3.63 36.37 10.12
N THR A 243 -2.69 35.43 9.90
CA THR A 243 -1.27 35.73 9.77
C THR A 243 -0.85 35.69 8.30
N VAL A 244 -0.66 36.87 7.71
CA VAL A 244 -0.17 37.01 6.33
C VAL A 244 1.28 36.53 6.21
N ARG A 245 1.57 35.78 5.15
CA ARG A 245 2.80 34.99 4.99
C ARG A 245 2.96 34.52 3.55
N ALA A 246 4.18 34.20 3.14
CA ALA A 246 4.48 33.53 1.87
C ALA A 246 5.55 32.44 2.07
N GLY A 247 5.73 31.51 1.13
CA GLY A 247 6.56 30.32 1.35
C GLY A 247 6.02 29.41 2.46
N ALA A 248 4.71 29.48 2.71
CA ALA A 248 4.04 28.69 3.75
C ALA A 248 3.65 27.31 3.19
N LEU A 249 3.71 26.31 4.07
CA LEU A 249 3.43 24.91 3.75
C LEU A 249 1.97 24.60 4.12
N ALA A 250 1.30 23.76 3.33
CA ALA A 250 -0.12 23.44 3.53
C ALA A 250 -0.41 21.93 3.47
N ALA A 251 -1.48 21.52 4.15
CA ALA A 251 -2.05 20.18 4.12
C ALA A 251 -3.58 20.23 4.20
N ALA A 252 -4.24 19.18 3.71
CA ALA A 252 -5.61 18.86 4.05
C ALA A 252 -5.62 18.03 5.36
N ALA A 253 -6.63 18.21 6.20
CA ALA A 253 -6.92 17.33 7.33
C ALA A 253 -8.43 17.37 7.59
N GLY A 254 -9.15 16.27 7.32
CA GLY A 254 -10.61 16.25 7.30
C GLY A 254 -11.18 17.40 6.45
N ASN A 255 -12.03 18.24 7.04
CA ASN A 255 -12.65 19.40 6.39
C ASN A 255 -11.83 20.72 6.49
N GLU A 256 -10.54 20.63 6.84
CA GLU A 256 -9.70 21.80 7.07
C GLU A 256 -8.46 21.86 6.17
N VAL A 257 -8.04 23.10 5.88
CA VAL A 257 -6.72 23.39 5.32
C VAL A 257 -5.81 23.93 6.41
N LEU A 258 -4.76 23.18 6.73
CA LEU A 258 -3.71 23.61 7.64
C LEU A 258 -2.67 24.41 6.86
N VAL A 259 -2.17 25.50 7.46
CA VAL A 259 -1.12 26.36 6.92
C VAL A 259 -0.07 26.65 7.99
N ALA A 260 1.15 26.18 7.76
CA ALA A 260 2.28 26.27 8.67
C ALA A 260 3.41 27.14 8.11
N GLY A 261 4.12 27.80 9.02
CA GLY A 261 5.37 28.48 8.70
C GLY A 261 5.22 29.70 7.78
N GLY A 262 6.16 29.87 6.85
CA GLY A 262 6.23 30.99 5.91
C GLY A 262 7.05 32.18 6.40
N GLU A 263 7.35 33.11 5.51
CA GLU A 263 8.08 34.35 5.78
C GLU A 263 7.20 35.60 5.61
N ILE A 264 7.61 36.71 6.23
CA ILE A 264 6.95 38.01 6.19
C ILE A 264 7.98 39.14 6.29
N ASN A 265 7.81 40.21 5.51
CA ASN A 265 8.69 41.38 5.47
C ASN A 265 8.81 42.21 6.78
N THR A 266 8.12 41.81 7.84
CA THR A 266 8.21 42.43 9.18
C THR A 266 9.06 41.62 10.17
N SER A 267 9.65 40.51 9.72
CA SER A 267 10.54 39.63 10.50
C SER A 267 11.91 39.50 9.79
N SER A 268 12.91 39.01 10.53
CA SER A 268 14.12 38.39 9.96
C SER A 268 14.06 36.85 10.04
N GLU A 269 13.34 36.32 11.02
CA GLU A 269 13.12 34.88 11.22
C GLU A 269 11.88 34.43 10.44
N ALA A 270 11.88 33.20 9.95
CA ALA A 270 10.66 32.57 9.43
C ALA A 270 9.62 32.39 10.56
N LEU A 271 8.35 32.40 10.19
CA LEU A 271 7.25 32.20 11.12
C LEU A 271 7.23 30.74 11.60
N SER A 272 6.85 30.52 12.86
CA SER A 272 6.47 29.21 13.38
C SER A 272 4.95 29.04 13.52
N THR A 273 4.15 30.06 13.20
CA THR A 273 2.70 30.07 13.35
C THR A 273 2.03 28.99 12.49
N THR A 274 1.10 28.24 13.08
CA THR A 274 0.25 27.27 12.35
C THR A 274 -1.21 27.68 12.52
N GLU A 275 -1.95 27.76 11.42
CA GLU A 275 -3.36 28.15 11.38
C GLU A 275 -4.13 27.14 10.53
N ALA A 276 -5.36 26.79 10.94
CA ALA A 276 -6.26 25.90 10.20
C ALA A 276 -7.49 26.67 9.73
N TYR A 277 -7.95 26.38 8.51
CA TYR A 277 -9.12 26.97 7.88
C TYR A 277 -10.19 25.90 7.65
N ASP A 278 -11.30 25.98 8.37
CA ASP A 278 -12.51 25.20 8.13
C ASP A 278 -13.23 25.74 6.89
N VAL A 279 -13.30 24.89 5.87
CA VAL A 279 -13.82 25.20 4.53
C VAL A 279 -15.34 25.39 4.55
N THR A 280 -16.04 24.74 5.49
CA THR A 280 -17.52 24.79 5.62
C THR A 280 -17.98 25.91 6.54
N ALA A 281 -17.23 26.21 7.61
CA ALA A 281 -17.54 27.29 8.55
C ALA A 281 -17.01 28.68 8.11
N ASP A 282 -16.23 28.76 7.02
CA ASP A 282 -15.54 29.99 6.57
C ASP A 282 -14.74 30.64 7.72
N SER A 283 -13.87 29.84 8.35
CA SER A 283 -13.34 30.17 9.66
C SER A 283 -11.90 29.70 9.88
N TRP A 284 -11.04 30.64 10.29
CA TRP A 284 -9.66 30.37 10.70
C TRP A 284 -9.55 30.21 12.22
N ARG A 285 -8.75 29.24 12.65
CA ARG A 285 -8.30 29.04 14.03
C ARG A 285 -6.78 28.83 14.08
N SER A 286 -6.17 29.05 15.25
CA SER A 286 -4.75 28.76 15.46
C SER A 286 -4.56 27.31 15.95
N LEU A 287 -3.52 26.67 15.45
CA LEU A 287 -2.96 25.42 16.00
C LEU A 287 -1.68 25.74 16.80
N LYS A 288 -1.02 24.70 17.31
CA LYS A 288 0.31 24.82 17.89
C LYS A 288 1.32 25.31 16.84
N SER A 289 2.15 26.27 17.23
CA SER A 289 3.33 26.65 16.47
C SER A 289 4.32 25.50 16.35
N LEU A 290 5.03 25.47 15.22
CA LEU A 290 6.24 24.68 15.00
C LEU A 290 7.29 24.94 16.10
N ASN A 291 8.15 23.96 16.36
CA ASN A 291 9.31 24.16 17.24
C ASN A 291 10.34 25.09 16.60
N THR A 292 10.56 24.95 15.28
CA THR A 292 11.39 25.86 14.49
C THR A 292 10.56 26.55 13.42
N GLY A 293 10.63 27.89 13.36
CA GLY A 293 10.02 28.63 12.26
C GLY A 293 10.66 28.26 10.93
N ARG A 294 9.86 28.00 9.89
CA ARG A 294 10.37 27.56 8.58
C ARG A 294 9.55 28.12 7.42
N HIS A 295 10.19 28.40 6.29
CA HIS A 295 9.51 28.64 5.01
C HIS A 295 10.12 27.79 3.88
N SER A 296 9.32 27.49 2.87
CA SER A 296 9.72 26.83 1.62
C SER A 296 10.51 25.52 1.80
N GLY A 297 10.08 24.68 2.74
CA GLY A 297 10.55 23.29 2.89
C GLY A 297 9.73 22.30 2.05
N GLY A 298 9.91 21.01 2.30
CA GLY A 298 8.95 19.98 1.93
C GLY A 298 7.80 19.92 2.95
N GLY A 299 6.59 19.62 2.50
CA GLY A 299 5.44 19.36 3.36
C GLY A 299 4.47 18.37 2.70
N ALA A 300 4.24 17.23 3.33
CA ALA A 300 3.33 16.18 2.84
C ALA A 300 2.80 15.33 4.00
N VAL A 301 1.71 14.60 3.78
CA VAL A 301 1.00 13.81 4.80
C VAL A 301 1.22 12.32 4.54
N ILE A 302 1.67 11.58 5.57
CA ILE A 302 1.76 10.11 5.57
C ILE A 302 0.71 9.63 6.58
N GLY A 303 -0.32 8.91 6.14
CA GLY A 303 -1.42 8.50 7.02
C GLY A 303 -2.00 9.69 7.80
N SER A 304 -2.00 9.61 9.13
CA SER A 304 -2.43 10.69 10.03
C SER A 304 -1.39 11.81 10.26
N GLN A 305 -0.17 11.70 9.72
CA GLN A 305 0.96 12.54 10.13
C GLN A 305 1.38 13.54 9.05
N TRP A 306 1.30 14.84 9.37
CA TRP A 306 1.79 15.91 8.49
C TRP A 306 3.28 16.19 8.77
N HIS A 307 4.15 15.73 7.87
CA HIS A 307 5.60 15.90 7.97
C HIS A 307 6.08 17.13 7.21
N LEU A 308 6.81 18.01 7.90
CA LEU A 308 7.51 19.16 7.34
C LEU A 308 9.03 18.95 7.46
N VAL A 309 9.71 18.99 6.32
CA VAL A 309 11.15 18.71 6.21
C VAL A 309 11.86 19.90 5.60
N ALA A 310 13.04 20.23 6.12
CA ALA A 310 13.89 21.28 5.58
C ALA A 310 13.18 22.67 5.50
N GLY A 311 13.60 23.52 4.56
CA GLY A 311 13.21 24.93 4.44
C GLY A 311 14.24 25.87 5.07
N SER A 312 13.91 27.16 5.13
CA SER A 312 14.72 28.20 5.78
C SER A 312 14.11 28.70 7.08
N ASN A 313 14.94 28.91 8.11
CA ASN A 313 14.55 29.56 9.37
C ASN A 313 14.66 31.09 9.38
N VAL A 314 15.13 31.71 8.29
CA VAL A 314 15.20 33.17 8.11
C VAL A 314 14.38 33.60 6.90
N THR A 315 14.17 34.90 6.73
CA THR A 315 13.50 35.49 5.56
C THR A 315 14.47 35.51 4.36
N GLY A 316 14.05 34.96 3.22
CA GLY A 316 14.85 34.79 2.01
C GLY A 316 15.86 33.63 2.07
N GLY A 317 16.65 33.47 1.01
CA GLY A 317 17.49 32.28 0.77
C GLY A 317 18.77 32.13 1.58
N GLY A 318 18.70 32.33 2.90
CA GLY A 318 19.72 31.90 3.86
C GLY A 318 19.20 30.77 4.75
N GLY A 319 19.93 30.40 5.81
CA GLY A 319 19.41 29.59 6.93
C GLY A 319 18.72 28.27 6.56
N GLU A 320 19.22 27.58 5.53
CA GLU A 320 18.74 26.23 5.14
C GLU A 320 18.85 25.25 6.31
N MET A 321 17.92 24.30 6.36
CA MET A 321 17.83 23.29 7.41
C MET A 321 17.62 21.90 6.80
N ASP A 322 18.04 20.89 7.55
CA ASP A 322 17.71 19.47 7.38
C ASP A 322 16.52 19.02 8.27
N SER A 323 16.24 19.78 9.33
CA SER A 323 15.28 19.40 10.39
C SER A 323 13.90 18.94 9.89
N HIS A 324 13.44 17.84 10.50
CA HIS A 324 12.18 17.15 10.23
C HIS A 324 11.26 17.30 11.44
N GLU A 325 10.10 17.93 11.26
CA GLU A 325 9.04 18.02 12.25
C GLU A 325 7.77 17.33 11.73
N MET A 326 6.96 16.79 12.62
CA MET A 326 5.66 16.20 12.30
C MET A 326 4.55 16.80 13.18
N LEU A 327 3.33 16.87 12.65
CA LEU A 327 2.13 17.12 13.43
C LEU A 327 1.19 15.94 13.27
N GLU A 328 0.73 15.38 14.39
CA GLU A 328 -0.37 14.43 14.38
C GLU A 328 -1.64 15.20 13.98
N LEU A 329 -2.22 14.86 12.84
CA LEU A 329 -3.52 15.39 12.47
C LEU A 329 -4.56 14.80 13.41
N GLY A 330 -5.69 15.48 13.53
CA GLY A 330 -6.89 14.75 13.95
C GLY A 330 -7.19 13.76 12.83
N THR A 331 -7.15 12.47 13.17
CA THR A 331 -7.46 11.40 12.23
C THR A 331 -8.92 11.56 11.76
N ASP A 332 -9.28 11.01 10.60
CA ASP A 332 -10.64 10.46 10.54
C ASP A 332 -10.71 9.33 11.56
N THR A 333 -11.88 9.07 12.16
CA THR A 333 -11.91 8.01 13.15
C THR A 333 -11.59 6.67 12.47
N ASP A 334 -10.97 5.81 13.26
CA ASP A 334 -10.86 4.38 13.09
C ASP A 334 -11.62 3.91 14.35
N SER A 335 -12.86 3.45 14.14
CA SER A 335 -13.91 3.47 15.17
C SER A 335 -14.07 2.14 15.93
N ASP A 336 -13.64 1.05 15.33
CA ASP A 336 -13.54 -0.29 15.90
C ASP A 336 -12.07 -0.70 16.16
N GLY A 337 -11.12 -0.29 15.30
CA GLY A 337 -9.68 -0.47 15.51
C GLY A 337 -9.00 -1.40 14.52
N ASP A 338 -9.49 -1.54 13.29
CA ASP A 338 -8.99 -2.51 12.30
C ASP A 338 -7.70 -2.05 11.59
N GLY A 339 -7.63 -0.78 11.17
CA GLY A 339 -6.54 -0.21 10.39
C GLY A 339 -7.01 0.56 9.14
N LEU A 340 -8.27 0.34 8.73
CA LEU A 340 -9.00 1.19 7.81
C LEU A 340 -9.49 2.45 8.56
N ILE A 341 -10.30 3.31 7.94
CA ILE A 341 -10.78 4.57 8.54
C ILE A 341 -12.21 4.86 8.11
N ASP A 342 -13.03 5.45 9.00
CA ASP A 342 -14.47 5.75 8.84
C ASP A 342 -14.83 6.28 7.44
N VAL A 343 -13.95 7.12 6.87
CA VAL A 343 -14.13 7.78 5.58
C VAL A 343 -13.73 6.91 4.38
N ALA A 344 -12.72 6.04 4.50
CA ALA A 344 -12.35 5.09 3.45
C ALA A 344 -13.42 4.02 3.33
N GLU A 345 -13.84 3.47 4.46
CA GLU A 345 -14.98 2.56 4.57
C GLU A 345 -16.25 3.15 3.92
N THR A 346 -16.77 4.26 4.45
CA THR A 346 -18.07 4.80 3.99
C THR A 346 -18.05 5.45 2.61
N SER A 347 -16.88 5.69 2.00
CA SER A 347 -16.79 6.39 0.70
C SER A 347 -15.96 5.72 -0.40
N ILE A 348 -15.22 4.64 -0.08
CA ILE A 348 -14.44 3.84 -1.03
C ILE A 348 -14.92 2.39 -1.03
N TYR A 349 -14.88 1.71 0.12
CA TYR A 349 -15.08 0.25 0.24
C TYR A 349 -16.52 -0.17 0.59
N ASN A 350 -17.35 0.75 1.07
CA ASN A 350 -18.76 0.55 1.44
C ASN A 350 -18.99 -0.41 2.65
N THR A 351 -18.00 -0.54 3.51
CA THR A 351 -18.01 -1.28 4.79
C THR A 351 -18.71 -0.50 5.92
N ASP A 352 -18.83 -1.06 7.14
CA ASP A 352 -19.50 -0.43 8.31
C ASP A 352 -18.49 -0.10 9.44
N PRO A 353 -18.18 1.20 9.72
CA PRO A 353 -17.18 1.67 10.73
C PRO A 353 -17.40 1.34 12.21
N LEU A 354 -18.02 0.21 12.52
CA LEU A 354 -18.28 -0.29 13.85
C LEU A 354 -18.20 -1.83 13.92
N ASP A 355 -17.84 -2.53 12.83
CA ASP A 355 -17.68 -3.98 12.70
C ASP A 355 -16.42 -4.25 11.84
N PRO A 356 -15.26 -4.61 12.44
CA PRO A 356 -13.95 -4.68 11.79
C PRO A 356 -13.73 -5.99 11.00
N ASP A 357 -14.81 -6.51 10.40
CA ASP A 357 -14.94 -7.82 9.74
C ASP A 357 -16.31 -7.78 9.03
N SER A 358 -16.40 -6.99 7.95
CA SER A 358 -17.67 -6.52 7.37
C SER A 358 -18.57 -7.61 6.79
N ASP A 359 -18.04 -8.79 6.45
CA ASP A 359 -18.83 -9.93 6.01
C ASP A 359 -18.76 -11.19 6.90
N GLY A 360 -17.80 -11.27 7.83
CA GLY A 360 -17.74 -12.27 8.89
C GLY A 360 -16.90 -13.50 8.60
N ASP A 361 -15.87 -13.39 7.76
CA ASP A 361 -14.96 -14.48 7.38
C ASP A 361 -13.84 -14.70 8.41
N GLY A 362 -13.32 -13.63 9.01
CA GLY A 362 -12.24 -13.66 10.01
C GLY A 362 -10.93 -12.95 9.63
N ALA A 363 -10.85 -12.34 8.44
CA ALA A 363 -9.96 -11.22 8.16
C ALA A 363 -10.40 -9.95 8.91
N ASN A 364 -9.93 -8.80 8.47
CA ASN A 364 -10.50 -7.50 8.81
C ASN A 364 -10.32 -6.57 7.61
N ASP A 365 -11.26 -5.63 7.46
CA ASP A 365 -11.39 -4.80 6.26
C ASP A 365 -10.09 -4.07 5.89
N GLY A 366 -9.30 -3.64 6.88
CA GLY A 366 -7.97 -3.08 6.73
C GLY A 366 -6.92 -4.05 6.19
N ASP A 367 -6.75 -5.24 6.80
CA ASP A 367 -5.81 -6.27 6.32
C ASP A 367 -6.19 -6.78 4.92
N GLU A 368 -7.49 -6.92 4.59
CA GLU A 368 -7.98 -7.27 3.25
C GLU A 368 -7.63 -6.21 2.21
N VAL A 369 -7.83 -4.93 2.54
CA VAL A 369 -7.48 -3.80 1.65
C VAL A 369 -5.98 -3.67 1.43
N ASP A 370 -5.14 -3.99 2.43
CA ASP A 370 -3.68 -4.03 2.29
C ASP A 370 -3.18 -5.28 1.54
N ALA A 371 -3.90 -6.42 1.63
CA ALA A 371 -3.69 -7.60 0.78
C ALA A 371 -4.15 -7.39 -0.68
N GLY A 372 -5.19 -6.56 -0.88
CA GLY A 372 -5.75 -6.16 -2.17
C GLY A 372 -7.05 -6.86 -2.56
N SER A 373 -7.72 -7.55 -1.65
CA SER A 373 -9.01 -8.22 -1.86
C SER A 373 -10.20 -7.27 -1.62
N ASP A 374 -11.45 -7.77 -1.57
CA ASP A 374 -12.67 -6.95 -1.40
C ASP A 374 -13.36 -7.27 -0.06
N PRO A 375 -13.35 -6.35 0.94
CA PRO A 375 -13.89 -6.55 2.30
C PRO A 375 -15.43 -6.57 2.39
N ASN A 376 -16.06 -7.15 1.36
CA ASN A 376 -17.47 -7.48 1.27
C ASN A 376 -17.67 -8.87 0.60
N GLN A 377 -16.58 -9.61 0.33
CA GLN A 377 -16.55 -10.88 -0.38
C GLN A 377 -15.56 -11.89 0.24
N VAL A 378 -16.02 -12.61 1.28
CA VAL A 378 -15.55 -13.88 1.91
C VAL A 378 -14.58 -14.78 1.13
N ASP A 379 -14.63 -14.78 -0.19
CA ASP A 379 -13.86 -15.59 -1.12
C ASP A 379 -13.72 -14.72 -2.39
N SER A 380 -12.62 -13.97 -2.48
CA SER A 380 -12.45 -12.88 -3.44
C SER A 380 -12.12 -13.33 -4.87
N ASP A 381 -11.75 -14.60 -5.09
CA ASP A 381 -11.42 -15.13 -6.43
C ASP A 381 -12.10 -16.45 -6.87
N ASP A 382 -13.04 -16.97 -6.08
CA ASP A 382 -13.85 -18.20 -6.29
C ASP A 382 -13.01 -19.52 -6.20
N ASP A 383 -11.86 -19.55 -5.50
CA ASP A 383 -11.06 -20.75 -5.22
C ASP A 383 -11.76 -21.73 -4.25
N GLY A 384 -12.25 -21.21 -3.12
CA GLY A 384 -12.96 -21.98 -2.08
C GLY A 384 -12.31 -22.01 -0.68
N LEU A 385 -11.12 -21.44 -0.49
CA LEU A 385 -10.72 -20.84 0.79
C LEU A 385 -11.49 -19.54 1.06
N SER A 386 -11.22 -18.92 2.20
CA SER A 386 -11.71 -17.58 2.52
C SER A 386 -10.52 -16.62 2.66
N ASP A 387 -10.71 -15.34 2.32
CA ASP A 387 -9.66 -14.31 2.37
C ASP A 387 -8.95 -14.29 3.75
N GLY A 388 -9.72 -14.47 4.82
CA GLY A 388 -9.25 -14.61 6.19
C GLY A 388 -8.62 -15.96 6.54
N GLU A 389 -9.04 -17.09 5.94
CA GLU A 389 -8.29 -18.35 6.06
C GLU A 389 -6.91 -18.23 5.39
N GLU A 390 -6.83 -17.59 4.22
CA GLU A 390 -5.58 -17.31 3.51
C GLU A 390 -4.65 -16.39 4.29
N ILE A 391 -5.10 -15.14 4.58
CA ILE A 391 -4.30 -14.12 5.27
C ILE A 391 -3.82 -14.59 6.65
N ASN A 392 -4.69 -15.25 7.43
CA ASN A 392 -4.36 -15.59 8.83
C ASN A 392 -3.76 -16.99 9.03
N THR A 393 -4.00 -17.94 8.12
CA THR A 393 -3.65 -19.36 8.34
C THR A 393 -2.67 -19.92 7.32
N HIS A 394 -2.87 -19.66 6.03
CA HIS A 394 -2.09 -20.29 4.95
C HIS A 394 -0.92 -19.41 4.46
N GLY A 395 -1.10 -18.09 4.43
CA GLY A 395 -0.09 -17.15 3.91
C GLY A 395 -0.06 -17.08 2.38
N THR A 396 -1.12 -17.56 1.73
CA THR A 396 -1.43 -17.50 0.30
C THR A 396 -1.98 -16.12 -0.10
N SER A 397 -2.44 -15.97 -1.33
CA SER A 397 -2.83 -14.68 -1.93
C SER A 397 -4.32 -14.64 -2.27
N PRO A 398 -5.17 -13.89 -1.52
CA PRO A 398 -6.65 -13.86 -1.66
C PRO A 398 -7.19 -13.14 -2.90
N VAL A 399 -6.40 -13.11 -3.97
CA VAL A 399 -6.73 -12.62 -5.32
C VAL A 399 -6.00 -13.43 -6.41
N ILE A 400 -5.36 -14.56 -6.06
CA ILE A 400 -4.64 -15.49 -6.95
C ILE A 400 -4.81 -16.96 -6.49
N VAL A 401 -5.88 -17.60 -6.97
CA VAL A 401 -6.26 -19.05 -7.02
C VAL A 401 -5.14 -20.11 -7.05
N ASP A 402 -3.89 -19.74 -7.36
CA ASP A 402 -2.71 -20.58 -7.59
C ASP A 402 -1.48 -19.73 -7.21
N THR A 403 -1.11 -19.72 -5.92
CA THR A 403 -0.14 -18.75 -5.37
C THR A 403 1.29 -18.98 -5.86
N ASP A 404 1.69 -20.22 -6.14
CA ASP A 404 3.07 -20.56 -6.56
C ASP A 404 3.26 -20.85 -8.07
N GLU A 405 2.18 -20.74 -8.86
CA GLU A 405 2.10 -21.02 -10.29
C GLU A 405 2.32 -22.51 -10.65
N ASP A 406 1.95 -23.44 -9.77
CA ASP A 406 1.94 -24.88 -10.03
C ASP A 406 0.99 -25.25 -11.18
N GLY A 407 -0.29 -24.89 -11.03
CA GLY A 407 -1.40 -25.32 -11.86
C GLY A 407 -2.47 -26.15 -11.12
N LEU A 408 -2.21 -26.51 -9.86
CA LEU A 408 -3.22 -26.79 -8.85
C LEU A 408 -3.70 -25.44 -8.27
N GLY A 409 -4.44 -25.43 -7.17
CA GLY A 409 -4.90 -24.18 -6.58
C GLY A 409 -5.07 -24.31 -5.08
N ASP A 410 -4.86 -23.21 -4.37
CA ASP A 410 -4.54 -23.18 -2.95
C ASP A 410 -5.62 -23.87 -2.08
N GLY A 411 -6.90 -23.65 -2.38
CA GLY A 411 -8.01 -24.34 -1.74
C GLY A 411 -8.25 -25.77 -2.22
N ALA A 412 -7.83 -26.12 -3.44
CA ALA A 412 -7.81 -27.52 -3.85
C ALA A 412 -6.75 -28.30 -3.06
N GLU A 413 -5.58 -27.74 -2.86
CA GLU A 413 -4.51 -28.28 -2.04
C GLU A 413 -4.95 -28.48 -0.59
N VAL A 414 -5.30 -27.38 0.08
CA VAL A 414 -5.67 -27.36 1.50
C VAL A 414 -6.90 -28.22 1.80
N LEU A 415 -7.94 -28.19 0.94
CA LEU A 415 -9.24 -28.82 1.25
C LEU A 415 -9.43 -30.22 0.65
N ILE A 416 -8.57 -30.66 -0.29
CA ILE A 416 -8.72 -31.95 -0.99
C ILE A 416 -7.49 -32.85 -0.83
N TRP A 417 -6.27 -32.30 -0.88
CA TRP A 417 -5.03 -33.09 -0.97
C TRP A 417 -4.13 -33.03 0.29
N GLU A 418 -4.32 -32.03 1.15
CA GLU A 418 -3.55 -31.80 2.38
C GLU A 418 -2.04 -31.46 2.12
N SER A 419 -1.73 -30.79 1.00
CA SER A 419 -0.40 -30.26 0.60
C SER A 419 -0.08 -28.84 1.14
N ASP A 420 1.06 -28.26 0.74
CA ASP A 420 1.57 -26.94 1.14
C ASP A 420 1.48 -25.93 -0.03
N PRO A 421 0.44 -25.08 -0.13
CA PRO A 421 0.14 -24.21 -1.30
C PRO A 421 1.10 -23.02 -1.49
N LEU A 422 2.31 -23.13 -0.90
CA LEU A 422 3.45 -22.24 -1.09
C LEU A 422 4.65 -23.02 -1.68
N LYS A 423 4.46 -24.28 -2.07
CA LYS A 423 5.46 -25.22 -2.60
C LYS A 423 4.93 -25.96 -3.83
N ARG A 424 5.43 -25.51 -4.99
CA ARG A 424 5.26 -26.08 -6.34
C ARG A 424 5.81 -27.51 -6.56
N ASP A 425 6.07 -28.22 -5.46
CA ASP A 425 6.78 -29.49 -5.25
C ASP A 425 6.71 -29.73 -3.73
N SER A 426 5.61 -30.32 -3.23
CA SER A 426 5.30 -30.38 -1.80
C SER A 426 6.28 -31.20 -0.96
N ASP A 427 6.86 -32.28 -1.49
CA ASP A 427 7.76 -33.16 -0.75
C ASP A 427 9.25 -33.09 -1.15
N ASP A 428 9.58 -32.23 -2.14
CA ASP A 428 10.91 -31.98 -2.69
C ASP A 428 11.52 -33.16 -3.51
N ASP A 429 10.68 -34.00 -4.15
CA ASP A 429 11.07 -35.02 -5.15
C ASP A 429 11.59 -34.42 -6.48
N GLY A 430 10.96 -33.33 -6.97
CA GLY A 430 11.26 -32.73 -8.26
C GLY A 430 10.19 -32.90 -9.35
N LEU A 431 9.06 -33.53 -9.03
CA LEU A 431 7.78 -33.40 -9.72
C LEU A 431 7.04 -32.15 -9.19
N ALA A 432 5.75 -32.03 -9.47
CA ALA A 432 4.93 -30.91 -9.02
C ALA A 432 3.49 -31.38 -8.80
N ASP A 433 2.83 -30.86 -7.78
CA ASP A 433 1.56 -31.35 -7.23
C ASP A 433 0.45 -31.50 -8.31
N ALA A 434 0.30 -30.56 -9.26
CA ALA A 434 -0.62 -30.73 -10.40
C ALA A 434 -0.23 -31.84 -11.39
N ASP A 435 1.07 -32.01 -11.66
CA ASP A 435 1.59 -33.06 -12.54
C ASP A 435 1.33 -34.43 -11.89
N GLU A 436 1.53 -34.54 -10.58
CA GLU A 436 1.20 -35.72 -9.77
C GLU A 436 -0.30 -36.05 -9.76
N VAL A 437 -1.15 -35.05 -9.53
CA VAL A 437 -2.62 -35.21 -9.56
C VAL A 437 -3.12 -35.69 -10.94
N GLU A 438 -2.44 -35.38 -12.05
CA GLU A 438 -2.74 -35.99 -13.36
C GLU A 438 -2.30 -37.47 -13.47
N ARG A 439 -1.25 -37.88 -12.73
CA ARG A 439 -0.68 -39.24 -12.75
C ARG A 439 -1.37 -40.18 -11.76
N GLY A 440 -1.72 -39.68 -10.57
CA GLY A 440 -2.33 -40.43 -9.47
C GLY A 440 -1.35 -40.90 -8.40
N THR A 441 -0.19 -40.26 -8.27
CA THR A 441 0.78 -40.39 -7.15
C THR A 441 0.27 -39.67 -5.90
N ASP A 442 0.99 -39.79 -4.77
CA ASP A 442 0.64 -39.19 -3.48
C ASP A 442 1.56 -38.01 -3.17
N ILE A 443 1.08 -36.78 -3.37
CA ILE A 443 1.84 -35.50 -3.41
C ILE A 443 2.57 -35.10 -2.11
N ASN A 444 2.53 -35.96 -1.10
CA ASN A 444 3.22 -35.81 0.18
C ASN A 444 4.23 -36.95 0.42
N VAL A 445 4.47 -37.82 -0.57
CA VAL A 445 5.20 -39.08 -0.48
C VAL A 445 5.98 -39.37 -1.77
N ALA A 446 7.16 -38.76 -1.88
CA ALA A 446 8.15 -38.85 -2.97
C ALA A 446 8.47 -40.25 -3.55
N ASP A 447 8.03 -41.33 -2.91
CA ASP A 447 8.20 -42.75 -3.28
C ASP A 447 6.85 -43.42 -3.01
N SER A 448 5.91 -43.25 -3.96
CA SER A 448 4.48 -43.51 -3.78
C SER A 448 4.14 -44.97 -3.45
N ASP A 449 4.98 -45.93 -3.86
CA ASP A 449 4.79 -47.35 -3.57
C ASP A 449 5.80 -47.96 -2.57
N SER A 450 6.80 -47.19 -2.15
CA SER A 450 7.87 -47.56 -1.21
C SER A 450 8.88 -48.58 -1.75
N ASP A 451 9.24 -48.45 -3.03
CA ASP A 451 10.28 -49.20 -3.75
C ASP A 451 11.70 -48.73 -3.39
N GLY A 452 11.90 -47.42 -3.27
CA GLY A 452 13.21 -46.78 -3.07
C GLY A 452 13.79 -46.02 -4.26
N LEU A 453 13.07 -45.94 -5.39
CA LEU A 453 13.16 -44.81 -6.34
C LEU A 453 12.20 -43.69 -5.90
N SER A 454 12.33 -42.51 -6.51
CA SER A 454 11.33 -41.46 -6.37
C SER A 454 10.42 -41.36 -7.60
N ASP A 455 9.22 -40.83 -7.45
CA ASP A 455 8.20 -40.78 -8.50
C ASP A 455 8.72 -40.01 -9.75
N SER A 456 9.51 -38.96 -9.58
CA SER A 456 10.20 -38.29 -10.70
C SER A 456 11.37 -39.10 -11.28
N GLU A 457 12.15 -39.82 -10.44
CA GLU A 457 13.20 -40.73 -10.93
C GLU A 457 12.61 -41.86 -11.78
N GLU A 458 11.46 -42.38 -11.40
CA GLU A 458 10.68 -43.40 -12.12
C GLU A 458 10.14 -42.90 -13.46
N ILE A 459 9.55 -41.70 -13.50
CA ILE A 459 9.11 -41.06 -14.75
C ILE A 459 10.30 -40.83 -15.70
N ILE A 460 11.50 -40.58 -15.17
CA ILE A 460 12.75 -40.44 -15.93
C ILE A 460 13.28 -41.80 -16.42
N ALA A 461 13.12 -42.87 -15.63
CA ALA A 461 13.46 -44.25 -16.00
C ALA A 461 12.48 -44.85 -17.04
N GLY A 462 11.20 -44.51 -16.93
CA GLY A 462 10.09 -45.03 -17.72
C GLY A 462 9.34 -46.20 -17.06
N THR A 463 9.44 -46.34 -15.74
CA THR A 463 8.70 -47.29 -14.88
C THR A 463 7.31 -46.74 -14.50
N ASP A 464 6.56 -47.43 -13.64
CA ASP A 464 5.18 -47.11 -13.25
C ASP A 464 5.12 -46.83 -11.72
N PRO A 465 5.16 -45.56 -11.26
CA PRO A 465 5.41 -45.16 -9.84
C PRO A 465 4.25 -45.46 -8.87
N LEU A 466 3.47 -46.49 -9.17
CA LEU A 466 2.40 -47.06 -8.35
C LEU A 466 2.56 -48.60 -8.26
N LYS A 467 3.74 -49.13 -8.63
CA LYS A 467 4.04 -50.55 -8.82
C LYS A 467 5.55 -50.86 -8.69
N SER A 468 5.96 -51.19 -7.47
CA SER A 468 7.31 -51.53 -6.96
C SER A 468 8.07 -52.72 -7.61
N ASP A 469 7.77 -53.05 -8.86
CA ASP A 469 8.25 -54.15 -9.70
C ASP A 469 7.47 -53.93 -11.01
N THR A 470 7.93 -53.04 -11.91
CA THR A 470 7.11 -52.57 -13.05
C THR A 470 6.68 -53.71 -13.97
N ASP A 471 7.47 -54.79 -14.08
CA ASP A 471 7.26 -55.83 -15.10
C ASP A 471 6.76 -57.21 -14.60
N ASP A 472 6.61 -57.38 -13.27
CA ASP A 472 6.17 -58.60 -12.55
C ASP A 472 7.18 -59.78 -12.57
N ASP A 473 8.50 -59.54 -12.50
CA ASP A 473 9.51 -60.60 -12.39
C ASP A 473 9.88 -61.03 -10.95
N GLY A 474 9.66 -60.14 -9.98
CA GLY A 474 9.97 -60.35 -8.56
C GLY A 474 11.24 -59.65 -8.03
N LEU A 475 11.79 -58.69 -8.77
CA LEU A 475 12.72 -57.67 -8.29
C LEU A 475 12.02 -56.30 -8.19
N ASN A 476 12.51 -55.46 -7.27
CA ASN A 476 12.11 -54.06 -7.15
C ASN A 476 12.83 -53.21 -8.21
N ASP A 477 12.21 -52.12 -8.68
CA ASP A 477 12.75 -51.29 -9.76
C ASP A 477 14.01 -50.52 -9.31
N SER A 478 14.13 -50.17 -8.03
CA SER A 478 15.38 -49.68 -7.42
C SER A 478 16.51 -50.74 -7.34
N GLU A 479 16.20 -52.03 -7.36
CA GLU A 479 17.18 -53.13 -7.28
C GLU A 479 17.46 -53.81 -8.64
N ASP A 480 16.59 -53.66 -9.65
CA ASP A 480 16.75 -54.33 -10.96
C ASP A 480 17.57 -53.55 -12.00
N PRO A 481 18.58 -54.18 -12.66
CA PRO A 481 19.23 -53.59 -13.83
C PRO A 481 18.44 -53.57 -15.16
N GLU A 482 17.31 -54.26 -15.32
CA GLU A 482 16.53 -54.30 -16.58
C GLU A 482 14.97 -54.13 -16.40
N PRO A 483 14.45 -53.16 -15.59
CA PRO A 483 13.10 -53.13 -14.97
C PRO A 483 11.89 -52.92 -15.90
N LEU A 484 12.08 -53.11 -17.20
CA LEU A 484 11.05 -53.00 -18.25
C LEU A 484 11.01 -54.27 -19.12
N THR A 485 11.65 -55.36 -18.70
CA THR A 485 11.90 -56.59 -19.45
C THR A 485 12.06 -57.84 -18.55
N PRO A 486 10.96 -58.60 -18.26
CA PRO A 486 10.96 -59.59 -17.18
C PRO A 486 12.00 -60.70 -17.30
N GLN A 487 12.84 -60.88 -16.27
CA GLN A 487 13.88 -61.89 -16.25
C GLN A 487 13.30 -63.26 -15.91
N SER A 488 13.64 -64.27 -16.72
CA SER A 488 13.15 -65.62 -16.48
C SER A 488 13.93 -66.31 -15.35
N VAL A 489 13.43 -66.24 -14.12
CA VAL A 489 13.91 -67.03 -12.98
C VAL A 489 13.98 -68.53 -13.34
N GLU A 490 15.21 -69.06 -13.52
CA GLU A 490 15.40 -70.51 -13.66
C GLU A 490 14.96 -71.21 -12.35
N PRO A 491 14.12 -72.26 -12.42
CA PRO A 491 13.60 -72.90 -11.22
C PRO A 491 14.72 -73.61 -10.45
N THR A 492 15.00 -73.11 -9.24
CA THR A 492 16.06 -73.62 -8.37
C THR A 492 15.83 -75.09 -8.00
N GLU A 493 16.85 -75.94 -8.18
CA GLU A 493 16.74 -77.38 -7.90
C GLU A 493 16.56 -77.65 -6.38
N PRO A 494 15.75 -78.65 -6.00
CA PRO A 494 15.43 -78.92 -4.61
C PRO A 494 16.60 -79.51 -3.82
N VAL A 495 16.96 -78.85 -2.71
CA VAL A 495 18.07 -79.26 -1.82
C VAL A 495 17.73 -80.54 -1.04
N GLU A 496 18.61 -81.55 -1.10
CA GLU A 496 18.46 -82.80 -0.33
C GLU A 496 18.65 -82.63 1.20
N PRO A 497 17.97 -83.43 2.05
CA PRO A 497 17.92 -83.20 3.49
C PRO A 497 18.95 -83.97 4.35
N THR A 498 19.50 -83.25 5.34
CA THR A 498 19.92 -83.71 6.70
C THR A 498 21.13 -84.63 6.92
N ASN A 499 22.00 -84.24 7.87
CA ASN A 499 22.14 -84.97 9.16
C ASN A 499 22.80 -84.08 10.26
N PRO A 500 22.47 -84.22 11.57
CA PRO A 500 22.97 -83.32 12.64
C PRO A 500 23.99 -83.97 13.60
N THR A 501 24.64 -83.15 14.44
CA THR A 501 25.40 -83.57 15.65
C THR A 501 25.22 -82.58 16.82
N GLU A 502 25.38 -83.09 18.06
CA GLU A 502 24.91 -82.50 19.33
C GLU A 502 26.05 -81.92 20.26
N PRO A 503 25.79 -81.44 21.50
CA PRO A 503 26.53 -80.31 22.12
C PRO A 503 27.40 -80.66 23.37
N THR A 504 28.01 -79.63 24.01
CA THR A 504 28.70 -79.75 25.32
C THR A 504 28.67 -78.47 26.19
N ASP A 505 28.42 -78.62 27.50
CA ASP A 505 28.65 -77.67 28.63
C ASP A 505 28.47 -78.48 29.96
N PRO A 506 28.54 -77.99 31.24
CA PRO A 506 28.98 -76.69 31.79
C PRO A 506 30.01 -76.78 32.96
N THR A 507 30.58 -75.64 33.38
CA THR A 507 31.20 -75.49 34.72
C THR A 507 31.01 -74.10 35.38
N THR A 508 30.65 -74.11 36.66
CA THR A 508 30.53 -73.00 37.65
C THR A 508 31.61 -73.19 38.78
N PRO A 509 31.75 -72.44 39.93
CA PRO A 509 30.73 -71.67 40.68
C PRO A 509 31.11 -70.43 41.61
N VAL A 510 30.07 -69.67 42.04
CA VAL A 510 29.77 -69.18 43.44
C VAL A 510 30.43 -67.93 44.13
N GLU A 511 29.55 -66.93 44.44
CA GLU A 511 29.40 -66.05 45.67
C GLU A 511 30.41 -64.95 46.13
N PRO A 512 30.04 -64.02 47.08
CA PRO A 512 28.72 -63.69 47.71
C PRO A 512 28.35 -62.18 47.95
N THR A 513 27.10 -61.96 48.44
CA THR A 513 26.59 -60.91 49.41
C THR A 513 26.10 -59.50 49.00
N GLU A 514 25.05 -59.08 49.73
CA GLU A 514 24.22 -57.83 49.68
C GLU A 514 24.61 -56.83 50.84
N PRO A 515 23.80 -55.84 51.36
CA PRO A 515 22.43 -55.37 51.03
C PRO A 515 22.05 -53.85 51.15
N THR A 516 20.80 -53.55 50.71
CA THR A 516 19.82 -52.53 51.20
C THR A 516 20.12 -51.02 51.22
N GLU A 517 19.18 -50.23 50.69
CA GLU A 517 18.23 -49.47 51.54
C GLU A 517 16.89 -49.15 50.81
N VAL A 518 15.87 -48.64 51.52
CA VAL A 518 14.48 -48.45 51.03
C VAL A 518 13.84 -47.17 51.61
N VAL A 519 13.28 -46.30 50.76
CA VAL A 519 12.37 -45.18 51.15
C VAL A 519 11.22 -45.07 50.12
N THR A 520 10.10 -44.43 50.49
CA THR A 520 8.74 -44.66 49.94
C THR A 520 8.03 -43.44 49.34
N GLY A 521 7.14 -43.69 48.36
CA GLY A 521 5.94 -42.86 48.06
C GLY A 521 5.91 -42.18 46.68
N GLY A 522 4.76 -41.92 46.04
CA GLY A 522 3.39 -42.38 46.33
C GLY A 522 2.26 -41.52 45.72
N ASN A 523 1.32 -42.15 44.98
CA ASN A 523 0.17 -41.55 44.23
C ASN A 523 0.56 -40.60 43.07
N GLY A 524 -0.23 -40.37 42.01
CA GLY A 524 -1.55 -40.86 41.53
C GLY A 524 -2.11 -39.85 40.47
N GLY A 525 -3.12 -40.09 39.62
CA GLY A 525 -3.95 -41.26 39.25
C GLY A 525 -5.15 -40.84 38.35
N GLY A 526 -5.71 -41.77 37.53
CA GLY A 526 -6.79 -41.53 36.53
C GLY A 526 -6.27 -41.35 35.09
N ALA A 527 -6.78 -41.95 33.99
CA ALA A 527 -8.01 -42.73 33.66
C ALA A 527 -9.31 -41.88 33.59
N LEU A 528 -10.24 -41.95 32.61
CA LEU A 528 -10.67 -42.87 31.51
C LEU A 528 -10.73 -42.10 30.16
N THR A 529 -10.56 -42.62 28.91
CA THR A 529 -11.26 -43.64 28.08
C THR A 529 -12.75 -43.45 27.69
N TRP A 530 -13.00 -43.72 26.39
CA TRP A 530 -14.26 -44.10 25.66
C TRP A 530 -15.06 -43.00 24.90
N LEU A 531 -15.76 -43.24 23.76
CA LEU A 531 -15.77 -44.29 22.69
C LEU A 531 -16.85 -43.97 21.59
N LEU A 532 -16.75 -44.54 20.37
CA LEU A 532 -17.81 -44.65 19.29
C LEU A 532 -18.13 -43.34 18.50
N ALA A 533 -18.70 -43.31 17.27
CA ALA A 533 -19.29 -44.32 16.37
C ALA A 533 -19.17 -43.99 14.85
N VAL A 534 -19.67 -44.88 13.97
CA VAL A 534 -19.69 -44.78 12.48
C VAL A 534 -21.13 -44.75 11.94
N LEU A 535 -21.46 -43.90 10.94
CA LEU A 535 -22.07 -44.28 9.63
C LEU A 535 -22.51 -43.10 8.72
N ALA A 536 -22.56 -43.36 7.41
CA ALA A 536 -22.87 -42.42 6.33
C ALA A 536 -24.37 -42.36 5.90
N ILE A 537 -24.71 -41.33 5.11
CA ILE A 537 -25.79 -41.19 4.08
C ILE A 537 -25.58 -39.79 3.45
N VAL A 538 -25.43 -39.59 2.14
CA VAL A 538 -26.48 -39.46 1.09
C VAL A 538 -25.86 -39.77 -0.29
N GLY A 539 -26.67 -40.12 -1.30
CA GLY A 539 -26.33 -39.88 -2.70
C GLY A 539 -27.58 -39.63 -3.56
N VAL A 540 -27.43 -38.93 -4.70
CA VAL A 540 -28.21 -39.10 -5.96
C VAL A 540 -27.72 -38.17 -7.09
N ASN A 541 -26.80 -38.70 -7.90
CA ASN A 541 -26.81 -38.69 -9.37
C ASN A 541 -27.80 -37.75 -10.10
N ARG A 542 -27.30 -36.73 -10.83
CA ARG A 542 -28.04 -36.11 -11.96
C ARG A 542 -27.18 -35.55 -13.09
N ARG A 543 -27.16 -36.23 -14.23
CA ARG A 543 -26.57 -35.75 -15.49
C ARG A 543 -27.29 -34.51 -16.04
N ARG A 544 -26.53 -33.55 -16.58
CA ARG A 544 -26.95 -32.73 -17.73
C ARG A 544 -25.82 -32.64 -18.75
N ARG A 545 -26.14 -32.92 -20.02
CA ARG A 545 -25.29 -32.55 -21.16
C ARG A 545 -25.62 -31.13 -21.58
N ILE A 546 -24.61 -30.30 -21.79
CA ILE A 546 -24.74 -29.12 -22.66
C ILE A 546 -24.47 -29.58 -24.10
N SER A 547 -25.12 -28.96 -25.08
CA SER A 547 -25.02 -29.34 -26.50
C SER A 547 -24.24 -28.27 -27.26
N GLY A 548 -23.12 -28.65 -27.89
CA GLY A 548 -22.42 -27.78 -28.83
C GLY A 548 -23.30 -27.42 -30.03
N ALA A 549 -23.18 -26.18 -30.51
CA ALA A 549 -23.91 -25.66 -31.64
C ALA A 549 -22.94 -25.02 -32.65
N ILE A 550 -22.53 -25.80 -33.65
CA ILE A 550 -21.72 -25.31 -34.78
C ILE A 550 -22.64 -24.57 -35.77
N VAL A 551 -22.29 -23.35 -36.15
CA VAL A 551 -23.04 -22.56 -37.16
C VAL A 551 -22.12 -22.17 -38.32
N ALA A 552 -22.39 -22.73 -39.50
CA ALA A 552 -21.81 -22.26 -40.76
C ALA A 552 -22.70 -22.62 -41.96
N LYS A 553 -23.38 -21.60 -42.50
CA LYS A 553 -24.29 -21.58 -43.68
C LYS A 553 -25.70 -22.13 -43.47
#